data_AF-A0A2N2PSC8-F1
#
_entry.id   AF-A0A2N2PSC8-F1
#
_cell.length_a   1.000
_cell.length_b   1.000
_cell.length_c   1.000
_cell.angle_alpha   90.00
_cell.angle_beta   90.00
_cell.angle_gamma   90.00
#
_symmetry.space_group_name_H-M   'P 1'
#
loop_
_entity.id
_entity.type
_entity.pdbx_description
1 polymer ?
#
loop_
_entity_poly.entity_id
_entity_poly.type
_entity_poly.pdbx_seq_one_letter_code
_entity_poly.pdbx_strand_id
1 'polypeptide(L)'
;MIHLLHADVTDKAWRAYYNVYNAHGHNYPEAFYEEMMRLEFEALGMPCATQVEYFVAYKDVVVGKHVTDTEIGGCVVLEYKVAPALLPRHQAQLISNLKISGKPVGLLLNFGSLKPEGLRRVLTEQGRTPAAPWDPGPADPDLLYPDLTLELRRGLHEIYRELGPGFVNRVYVNATRVELRARDIPSQRVRKLEVIHRGQPIGEVTFQHFIVDEKVVLAPVAVTEISQSEQNKVRTIMRRRGLRLGMIANFQGEKLDVKYVRNKGG
;
A
#
# COMPACT_ATOMS: atom_id res chain seq x y z
N MET A 1 -37.03 -6.50 -3.76
CA MET A 1 -36.48 -5.20 -3.32
C MET A 1 -35.12 -5.49 -2.70
N ILE A 2 -34.03 -4.95 -3.25
CA ILE A 2 -32.68 -5.20 -2.72
C ILE A 2 -32.45 -4.18 -1.58
N HIS A 3 -32.39 -4.63 -0.34
CA HIS A 3 -32.03 -3.77 0.79
C HIS A 3 -30.51 -3.61 0.84
N LEU A 4 -30.03 -2.39 0.56
CA LEU A 4 -28.60 -2.05 0.68
C LEU A 4 -28.28 -1.65 2.13
N LEU A 5 -27.20 -2.20 2.69
CA LEU A 5 -26.70 -1.82 4.01
C LEU A 5 -26.34 -0.31 4.06
N HIS A 6 -26.91 0.43 5.00
CA HIS A 6 -26.78 1.89 5.15
C HIS A 6 -27.18 2.69 3.90
N ALA A 7 -28.23 2.26 3.20
CA ALA A 7 -28.71 2.91 1.97
C ALA A 7 -28.96 4.42 2.14
N ASP A 8 -29.61 4.81 3.23
CA ASP A 8 -29.94 6.20 3.57
C ASP A 8 -28.70 7.11 3.66
N VAL A 9 -27.61 6.60 4.25
CA VAL A 9 -26.33 7.32 4.36
C VAL A 9 -25.65 7.38 2.99
N THR A 10 -25.59 6.26 2.27
CA THR A 10 -24.91 6.21 0.96
C THR A 10 -25.65 7.00 -0.11
N ASP A 11 -26.98 7.07 -0.09
CA ASP A 11 -27.78 7.82 -1.06
C ASP A 11 -27.53 9.32 -0.95
N LYS A 12 -27.42 9.84 0.27
CA LYS A 12 -27.02 11.23 0.51
C LYS A 12 -25.58 11.49 0.06
N ALA A 13 -24.68 10.53 0.24
CA ALA A 13 -23.30 10.64 -0.26
C ALA A 13 -23.22 10.68 -1.78
N TRP A 14 -24.01 9.86 -2.48
CA TRP A 14 -24.12 9.92 -3.93
C TRP A 14 -24.69 11.27 -4.38
N ARG A 15 -25.71 11.78 -3.70
CA ARG A 15 -26.27 13.11 -3.99
C ARG A 15 -25.21 14.22 -3.86
N ALA A 16 -24.48 14.25 -2.74
CA ALA A 16 -23.37 15.19 -2.54
C ALA A 16 -22.32 15.07 -3.66
N TYR A 17 -21.92 13.84 -4.00
CA TYR A 17 -20.98 13.58 -5.08
C TYR A 17 -21.45 14.15 -6.42
N TYR A 18 -22.71 13.92 -6.81
CA TYR A 18 -23.25 14.46 -8.06
C TYR A 18 -23.38 15.98 -8.05
N ASN A 19 -23.70 16.59 -6.91
CA ASN A 19 -23.72 18.05 -6.78
C ASN A 19 -22.33 18.63 -7.08
N VAL A 20 -21.29 18.13 -6.41
CA VAL A 20 -19.90 18.59 -6.61
C VAL A 20 -19.43 18.31 -8.04
N TYR A 21 -19.65 17.08 -8.54
CA TYR A 21 -19.21 16.65 -9.87
C TYR A 21 -19.81 17.53 -10.98
N ASN A 22 -21.10 17.89 -10.86
CA ASN A 22 -21.79 18.68 -11.89
C ASN A 22 -21.51 20.19 -11.78
N ALA A 23 -21.11 20.67 -10.61
CA ALA A 23 -20.87 22.10 -10.36
C ALA A 23 -19.45 22.57 -10.71
N HIS A 24 -18.46 21.66 -10.73
CA HIS A 24 -17.05 22.02 -10.82
C HIS A 24 -16.30 21.27 -11.92
N GLY A 25 -15.17 21.82 -12.37
CA GLY A 25 -14.26 21.13 -13.30
C GLY A 25 -13.62 19.89 -12.67
N HIS A 26 -12.93 19.08 -13.49
CA HIS A 26 -12.45 17.72 -13.15
C HIS A 26 -10.94 17.63 -12.87
N ASN A 27 -10.26 18.76 -12.66
CA ASN A 27 -8.79 18.82 -12.62
C ASN A 27 -8.23 19.41 -11.31
N TYR A 28 -9.06 19.61 -10.29
CA TYR A 28 -8.57 20.06 -9.00
C TYR A 28 -7.84 18.93 -8.26
N PRO A 29 -6.91 19.22 -7.34
CA PRO A 29 -6.36 18.19 -6.46
C PRO A 29 -7.43 17.52 -5.58
N GLU A 30 -7.21 16.26 -5.19
CA GLU A 30 -8.15 15.46 -4.36
C GLU A 30 -8.65 16.23 -3.12
N ALA A 31 -7.76 16.95 -2.43
CA ALA A 31 -8.10 17.74 -1.24
C ALA A 31 -9.16 18.83 -1.48
N PHE A 32 -9.29 19.36 -2.69
CA PHE A 32 -10.33 20.35 -3.00
C PHE A 32 -11.70 19.69 -3.09
N TYR A 33 -11.79 18.51 -3.71
CA TYR A 33 -13.05 17.77 -3.78
C TYR A 33 -13.46 17.23 -2.41
N GLU A 34 -12.50 16.81 -1.58
CA GLU A 34 -12.76 16.44 -0.19
C GLU A 34 -13.41 17.60 0.58
N GLU A 35 -12.87 18.83 0.47
CA GLU A 35 -13.45 19.99 1.13
C GLU A 35 -14.84 20.36 0.57
N MET A 36 -15.04 20.26 -0.75
CA MET A 36 -16.37 20.46 -1.35
C MET A 36 -17.39 19.42 -0.86
N MET A 37 -16.98 18.16 -0.74
CA MET A 37 -17.82 17.09 -0.19
C MET A 37 -18.14 17.33 1.28
N ARG A 38 -17.18 17.81 2.08
CA ARG A 38 -17.40 18.20 3.48
C ARG A 38 -18.50 19.27 3.59
N LEU A 39 -18.45 20.29 2.74
CA LEU A 39 -19.46 21.36 2.69
C LEU A 39 -20.85 20.83 2.28
N GLU A 40 -20.92 19.92 1.30
CA GLU A 40 -22.18 19.26 0.93
C GLU A 40 -22.76 18.44 2.10
N PHE A 41 -21.92 17.70 2.82
CA PHE A 41 -22.36 16.95 4.00
C PHE A 41 -22.87 17.85 5.11
N GLU A 42 -22.18 18.97 5.37
CA GLU A 42 -22.61 19.99 6.33
C GLU A 42 -23.99 20.57 5.95
N ALA A 43 -24.19 20.93 4.68
CA ALA A 43 -25.48 21.43 4.18
C ALA A 43 -26.60 20.38 4.25
N LEU A 44 -26.27 19.09 4.13
CA LEU A 44 -27.20 17.98 4.30
C LEU A 44 -27.43 17.58 5.76
N GLY A 45 -26.81 18.27 6.73
CA GLY A 45 -26.89 17.95 8.15
C GLY A 45 -26.30 16.58 8.49
N MET A 46 -25.31 16.13 7.71
CA MET A 46 -24.64 14.84 7.89
C MET A 46 -23.32 15.03 8.63
N PRO A 47 -23.17 14.44 9.84
CA PRO A 47 -21.87 14.41 10.50
C PRO A 47 -20.85 13.67 9.62
N CYS A 48 -19.74 14.36 9.35
CA CYS A 48 -18.59 13.81 8.66
C CYS A 48 -17.30 14.13 9.43
N ALA A 49 -16.34 13.21 9.38
CA ALA A 49 -14.98 13.43 9.85
C ALA A 49 -14.03 13.26 8.66
N THR A 50 -13.14 14.23 8.45
CA THR A 50 -12.14 14.18 7.38
C THR A 50 -10.75 13.84 7.94
N GLN A 51 -9.89 13.27 7.11
CA GLN A 51 -8.49 12.94 7.44
C GLN A 51 -8.36 12.13 8.74
N VAL A 52 -9.20 11.09 8.91
CA VAL A 52 -9.20 10.27 10.13
C VAL A 52 -7.96 9.38 10.17
N GLU A 53 -7.14 9.55 11.22
CA GLU A 53 -5.88 8.83 11.41
C GLU A 53 -6.07 7.50 12.16
N TYR A 54 -5.52 6.43 11.60
CA TYR A 54 -5.49 5.09 12.17
C TYR A 54 -4.06 4.57 12.33
N PHE A 55 -3.81 3.78 13.36
CA PHE A 55 -2.56 3.05 13.52
C PHE A 55 -2.63 1.70 12.80
N VAL A 56 -1.66 1.43 11.93
CA VAL A 56 -1.51 0.13 11.28
C VAL A 56 -0.60 -0.74 12.13
N ALA A 57 -1.11 -1.89 12.55
CA ALA A 57 -0.35 -2.89 13.30
C ALA A 57 -0.07 -4.13 12.44
N TYR A 58 1.06 -4.78 12.70
CA TYR A 58 1.43 -6.08 12.15
C TYR A 58 2.13 -6.88 13.25
N LYS A 59 1.64 -8.10 13.55
CA LYS A 59 2.13 -8.91 14.69
C LYS A 59 2.21 -8.10 15.99
N ASP A 60 1.11 -7.43 16.33
CA ASP A 60 0.95 -6.55 17.51
C ASP A 60 1.91 -5.36 17.60
N VAL A 61 2.68 -5.08 16.54
CA VAL A 61 3.60 -3.93 16.47
C VAL A 61 3.02 -2.88 15.55
N VAL A 62 2.92 -1.63 16.02
CA VAL A 62 2.56 -0.49 15.17
C VAL A 62 3.65 -0.28 14.11
N VAL A 63 3.29 -0.50 12.84
CA VAL A 63 4.18 -0.39 11.67
C VAL A 63 3.97 0.89 10.89
N GLY A 64 2.90 1.65 11.17
CA GLY A 64 2.71 2.97 10.61
C GLY A 64 1.37 3.59 10.96
N LYS A 65 1.05 4.65 10.23
CA LYS A 65 -0.22 5.36 10.29
C LYS A 65 -0.84 5.34 8.90
N HIS A 66 -2.17 5.29 8.86
CA HIS A 66 -2.97 5.39 7.67
C HIS A 66 -4.04 6.46 7.88
N VAL A 67 -4.35 7.24 6.85
CA VAL A 67 -5.33 8.31 6.92
C VAL A 67 -6.40 8.04 5.88
N THR A 68 -7.66 8.04 6.29
CA THR A 68 -8.81 7.94 5.37
C THR A 68 -9.32 9.33 5.04
N ASP A 69 -9.77 9.55 3.81
CA ASP A 69 -10.21 10.88 3.35
C ASP A 69 -11.41 11.39 4.15
N THR A 70 -12.55 10.69 4.09
CA THR A 70 -13.77 11.09 4.83
C THR A 70 -14.51 9.88 5.40
N GLU A 71 -15.07 10.03 6.59
CA GLU A 71 -16.03 9.09 7.17
C GLU A 71 -17.35 9.80 7.46
N ILE A 72 -18.47 9.15 7.11
CA ILE A 72 -19.83 9.70 7.32
C ILE A 72 -20.72 8.71 8.05
N GLY A 73 -21.65 9.24 8.84
CA GLY A 73 -22.69 8.46 9.53
C GLY A 73 -22.15 7.37 10.47
N GLY A 74 -20.86 7.43 10.83
CA GLY A 74 -20.18 6.43 11.65
C GLY A 74 -20.02 5.05 11.02
N CYS A 75 -20.44 4.83 9.77
CA CYS A 75 -20.52 3.51 9.13
C CYS A 75 -20.01 3.46 7.67
N VAL A 76 -19.74 4.60 7.05
CA VAL A 76 -19.28 4.69 5.66
C VAL A 76 -17.93 5.41 5.59
N VAL A 77 -16.96 4.83 4.86
CA VAL A 77 -15.73 5.52 4.44
C VAL A 77 -15.85 5.97 3.00
N LEU A 78 -15.35 7.16 2.68
CA LEU A 78 -15.19 7.66 1.33
C LEU A 78 -13.71 7.78 1.00
N GLU A 79 -13.37 7.38 -0.22
CA GLU A 79 -12.07 7.57 -0.84
C GLU A 79 -12.28 8.36 -2.13
N TYR A 80 -11.57 9.48 -2.27
CA TYR A 80 -11.67 10.33 -3.44
C TYR A 80 -10.50 10.11 -4.37
N LYS A 81 -10.75 10.14 -5.68
CA LYS A 81 -9.70 10.11 -6.69
C LYS A 81 -9.93 11.19 -7.72
N VAL A 82 -8.83 11.70 -8.26
CA VAL A 82 -8.84 12.55 -9.45
C VAL A 82 -7.98 11.88 -10.50
N ALA A 83 -8.61 11.05 -11.32
CA ALA A 83 -7.94 10.28 -12.35
C ALA A 83 -8.83 10.11 -13.59
N PRO A 84 -8.26 9.86 -14.78
CA PRO A 84 -9.07 9.58 -15.97
C PRO A 84 -9.99 8.35 -15.82
N ALA A 85 -9.63 7.41 -14.95
CA ALA A 85 -10.41 6.24 -14.59
C ALA A 85 -10.01 5.69 -13.21
N LEU A 86 -10.93 4.96 -12.55
CA LEU A 86 -10.61 4.18 -11.36
C LEU A 86 -9.81 2.93 -11.73
N LEU A 87 -8.74 2.68 -10.96
CA LEU A 87 -7.85 1.55 -11.15
C LEU A 87 -8.01 0.54 -10.00
N PRO A 88 -7.65 -0.75 -10.20
CA PRO A 88 -7.70 -1.75 -9.14
C PRO A 88 -7.00 -1.34 -7.83
N ARG A 89 -5.89 -0.60 -7.94
CA ARG A 89 -5.16 -0.05 -6.78
C ARG A 89 -6.00 0.92 -5.92
N HIS A 90 -6.93 1.66 -6.53
CA HIS A 90 -7.82 2.57 -5.79
C HIS A 90 -8.86 1.76 -5.00
N GLN A 91 -9.33 0.64 -5.57
CA GLN A 91 -10.21 -0.28 -4.85
C GLN A 91 -9.47 -0.99 -3.71
N ALA A 92 -8.21 -1.39 -3.92
CA ALA A 92 -7.34 -1.93 -2.89
C ALA A 92 -7.16 -0.96 -1.72
N GLN A 93 -6.94 0.33 -2.00
CA GLN A 93 -6.88 1.37 -0.98
C GLN A 93 -8.19 1.49 -0.20
N LEU A 94 -9.34 1.51 -0.87
CA LEU A 94 -10.65 1.51 -0.19
C LEU A 94 -10.83 0.27 0.71
N ILE A 95 -10.40 -0.92 0.27
CA ILE A 95 -10.46 -2.13 1.10
C ILE A 95 -9.59 -1.98 2.35
N SER A 96 -8.39 -1.42 2.22
CA SER A 96 -7.52 -1.11 3.37
C SER A 96 -8.17 -0.12 4.33
N ASN A 97 -8.82 0.92 3.80
CA ASN A 97 -9.60 1.86 4.62
C ASN A 97 -10.71 1.15 5.40
N LEU A 98 -11.48 0.25 4.75
CA LEU A 98 -12.56 -0.50 5.40
C LEU A 98 -12.05 -1.45 6.48
N LYS A 99 -10.91 -2.10 6.24
CA LYS A 99 -10.27 -2.98 7.24
C LYS A 99 -9.80 -2.18 8.45
N ILE A 100 -9.07 -1.09 8.23
CA ILE A 100 -8.43 -0.35 9.33
C ILE A 100 -9.43 0.47 10.16
N SER A 101 -10.45 1.04 9.51
CA SER A 101 -11.49 1.82 10.18
C SER A 101 -12.56 0.96 10.86
N GLY A 102 -12.61 -0.33 10.51
CA GLY A 102 -13.67 -1.23 10.97
C GLY A 102 -15.06 -0.87 10.43
N LYS A 103 -15.17 0.03 9.44
CA LYS A 103 -16.46 0.40 8.84
C LYS A 103 -16.94 -0.65 7.83
N PRO A 104 -18.25 -0.92 7.75
CA PRO A 104 -18.77 -1.97 6.86
C PRO A 104 -18.92 -1.54 5.40
N VAL A 105 -19.04 -0.24 5.11
CA VAL A 105 -19.37 0.26 3.76
C VAL A 105 -18.36 1.30 3.29
N GLY A 106 -17.95 1.22 2.03
CA GLY A 106 -16.99 2.13 1.42
C GLY A 106 -17.50 2.66 0.07
N LEU A 107 -17.25 3.93 -0.20
CA LEU A 107 -17.49 4.57 -1.49
C LEU A 107 -16.16 5.07 -2.07
N LEU A 108 -15.83 4.65 -3.30
CA LEU A 108 -14.71 5.18 -4.06
C LEU A 108 -15.28 6.07 -5.16
N LEU A 109 -14.92 7.35 -5.15
CA LEU A 109 -15.53 8.39 -5.98
C LEU A 109 -14.47 9.09 -6.83
N ASN A 110 -14.65 9.10 -8.15
CA ASN A 110 -13.71 9.73 -9.07
C ASN A 110 -14.24 11.05 -9.61
N PHE A 111 -13.52 12.14 -9.36
CA PHE A 111 -13.85 13.46 -9.89
C PHE A 111 -13.08 13.82 -11.17
N GLY A 112 -12.11 12.99 -11.59
CA GLY A 112 -11.23 13.26 -12.73
C GLY A 112 -11.66 12.64 -14.06
N SER A 113 -12.67 11.78 -14.06
CA SER A 113 -13.21 11.16 -15.27
C SER A 113 -14.18 12.11 -15.99
N LEU A 114 -14.37 11.93 -17.30
CA LEU A 114 -15.33 12.73 -18.08
C LEU A 114 -16.79 12.41 -17.79
N LYS A 115 -17.05 11.21 -17.26
CA LYS A 115 -18.37 10.79 -16.77
C LYS A 115 -18.26 10.45 -15.28
N PRO A 116 -19.32 10.65 -14.48
CA PRO A 116 -19.31 10.27 -13.09
C PRO A 116 -18.96 8.79 -12.93
N GLU A 117 -17.89 8.51 -12.19
CA GLU A 117 -17.40 7.16 -11.97
C GLU A 117 -17.25 6.94 -10.46
N GLY A 118 -17.99 5.97 -9.93
CA GLY A 118 -17.93 5.65 -8.52
C GLY A 118 -18.31 4.20 -8.24
N LEU A 119 -17.87 3.71 -7.09
CA LEU A 119 -18.02 2.31 -6.71
C LEU A 119 -18.39 2.19 -5.23
N ARG A 120 -19.39 1.36 -4.93
CA ARG A 120 -19.75 0.96 -3.57
C ARG A 120 -19.17 -0.42 -3.25
N ARG A 121 -18.55 -0.54 -2.07
CA ARG A 121 -18.07 -1.80 -1.50
C ARG A 121 -18.66 -2.02 -0.12
N VAL A 122 -18.92 -3.30 0.18
CA VAL A 122 -19.33 -3.76 1.50
C VAL A 122 -18.31 -4.80 1.94
N LEU A 123 -17.72 -4.63 3.12
CA LEU A 123 -16.77 -5.58 3.68
C LEU A 123 -17.43 -6.34 4.82
N THR A 124 -17.66 -7.63 4.61
CA THR A 124 -18.18 -8.56 5.64
C THR A 124 -17.07 -9.02 6.58
N GLU A 125 -17.43 -9.62 7.72
CA GLU A 125 -16.46 -10.23 8.65
C GLU A 125 -15.55 -11.26 7.99
N GLN A 126 -16.08 -12.06 7.05
CA GLN A 126 -15.28 -12.99 6.26
C GLN A 126 -14.24 -12.26 5.40
N GLY A 127 -14.59 -11.10 4.82
CA GLY A 127 -13.65 -10.28 4.05
C GLY A 127 -12.59 -9.57 4.90
N ARG A 128 -12.77 -9.51 6.23
CA ARG A 128 -11.77 -9.00 7.18
C ARG A 128 -10.78 -10.06 7.62
N THR A 129 -11.15 -11.33 7.48
CA THR A 129 -10.27 -12.44 7.85
C THR A 129 -9.16 -12.59 6.80
N PRO A 130 -7.88 -12.65 7.20
CA PRO A 130 -6.79 -12.94 6.27
C PRO A 130 -7.02 -14.28 5.55
N ALA A 131 -6.66 -14.36 4.27
CA ALA A 131 -6.74 -15.60 3.50
C ALA A 131 -5.90 -16.73 4.13
N ALA A 132 -6.08 -17.96 3.64
CA ALA A 132 -5.25 -19.09 4.05
C ALA A 132 -3.74 -18.78 3.88
N PRO A 133 -2.85 -19.38 4.70
CA PRO A 133 -1.41 -19.26 4.52
C PRO A 133 -1.00 -19.60 3.09
N TRP A 134 -0.07 -18.82 2.55
CA TRP A 134 0.48 -19.07 1.23
C TRP A 134 1.43 -20.26 1.26
N ASP A 135 1.21 -21.25 0.40
CA ASP A 135 2.12 -22.37 0.19
C ASP A 135 2.95 -22.17 -1.11
N PRO A 136 4.25 -21.86 -0.98
CA PRO A 136 5.15 -21.75 -2.13
C PRO A 136 5.40 -23.05 -2.90
N GLY A 137 5.16 -24.21 -2.28
CA GLY A 137 5.88 -25.43 -2.65
C GLY A 137 7.37 -25.39 -2.22
N PRO A 138 8.22 -26.23 -2.81
CA PRO A 138 9.63 -26.32 -2.45
C PRO A 138 10.45 -25.10 -2.90
N ALA A 139 11.65 -24.96 -2.36
CA ALA A 139 12.58 -23.91 -2.78
C ALA A 139 12.99 -24.10 -4.25
N ASP A 140 13.18 -23.00 -4.97
CA ASP A 140 13.69 -23.00 -6.35
C ASP A 140 15.20 -23.29 -6.35
N PRO A 141 15.65 -24.47 -6.82
CA PRO A 141 17.05 -24.86 -6.75
C PRO A 141 17.97 -24.01 -7.65
N ASP A 142 17.42 -23.32 -8.64
CA ASP A 142 18.19 -22.48 -9.58
C ASP A 142 18.42 -21.06 -9.04
N LEU A 143 17.81 -20.73 -7.89
CA LEU A 143 17.96 -19.45 -7.22
C LEU A 143 19.13 -19.47 -6.24
N LEU A 144 19.89 -18.38 -6.20
CA LEU A 144 20.92 -18.21 -5.17
C LEU A 144 20.27 -18.20 -3.78
N TYR A 145 20.80 -18.99 -2.86
CA TYR A 145 20.28 -19.12 -1.49
C TYR A 145 18.81 -19.59 -1.47
N PRO A 146 18.52 -20.80 -1.98
CA PRO A 146 17.15 -21.28 -2.19
C PRO A 146 16.33 -21.28 -0.90
N ASP A 147 16.88 -21.78 0.21
CA ASP A 147 16.17 -21.82 1.50
C ASP A 147 15.90 -20.42 2.06
N LEU A 148 16.90 -19.55 2.05
CA LEU A 148 16.76 -18.17 2.53
C LEU A 148 15.72 -17.40 1.71
N THR A 149 15.77 -17.52 0.39
CA THR A 149 14.81 -16.82 -0.49
C THR A 149 13.39 -17.35 -0.31
N LEU A 150 13.21 -18.66 -0.12
CA LEU A 150 11.93 -19.26 0.22
C LEU A 150 11.38 -18.69 1.54
N GLU A 151 12.21 -18.63 2.59
CA GLU A 151 11.81 -18.08 3.89
C GLU A 151 11.45 -16.59 3.82
N LEU A 152 12.22 -15.80 3.05
CA LEU A 152 11.89 -14.41 2.81
C LEU A 152 10.55 -14.27 2.07
N ARG A 153 10.28 -15.09 1.05
CA ARG A 153 8.99 -15.08 0.35
C ARG A 153 7.84 -15.42 1.29
N ARG A 154 8.01 -16.45 2.14
CA ARG A 154 6.99 -16.83 3.14
C ARG A 154 6.63 -15.64 4.03
N GLY A 155 7.63 -14.93 4.57
CA GLY A 155 7.40 -13.74 5.39
C GLY A 155 6.72 -12.60 4.63
N LEU A 156 7.14 -12.32 3.40
CA LEU A 156 6.52 -11.26 2.59
C LEU A 156 5.08 -11.58 2.22
N HIS A 157 4.78 -12.84 1.91
CA HIS A 157 3.41 -13.28 1.66
C HIS A 157 2.56 -13.23 2.93
N GLU A 158 3.12 -13.51 4.10
CA GLU A 158 2.43 -13.36 5.39
C GLU A 158 2.04 -11.89 5.66
N ILE A 159 2.97 -10.95 5.41
CA ILE A 159 2.68 -9.51 5.47
C ILE A 159 1.57 -9.15 4.49
N TYR A 160 1.68 -9.57 3.23
CA TYR A 160 0.69 -9.27 2.20
C TYR A 160 -0.69 -9.86 2.52
N ARG A 161 -0.74 -11.05 3.12
CA ARG A 161 -1.98 -11.74 3.52
C ARG A 161 -2.71 -11.00 4.64
N GLU A 162 -1.96 -10.49 5.62
CA GLU A 162 -2.52 -9.80 6.79
C GLU A 162 -2.90 -8.35 6.46
N LEU A 163 -1.97 -7.59 5.90
CA LEU A 163 -2.17 -6.16 5.61
C LEU A 163 -2.92 -5.94 4.29
N GLY A 164 -2.62 -6.74 3.27
CA GLY A 164 -3.08 -6.48 1.90
C GLY A 164 -2.40 -5.27 1.25
N PRO A 165 -2.82 -4.92 0.02
CA PRO A 165 -2.38 -3.72 -0.69
C PRO A 165 -3.11 -2.46 -0.20
N GLY A 166 -2.57 -1.27 -0.49
CA GLY A 166 -3.26 0.02 -0.25
C GLY A 166 -2.64 0.92 0.83
N PHE A 167 -1.70 0.40 1.62
CA PHE A 167 -0.92 1.23 2.55
C PHE A 167 0.29 1.90 1.89
N VAL A 168 0.80 2.95 2.52
CA VAL A 168 2.03 3.63 2.09
C VAL A 168 3.27 2.76 2.28
N ASN A 169 4.30 2.96 1.44
CA ASN A 169 5.53 2.15 1.43
C ASN A 169 6.17 1.92 2.81
N ARG A 170 6.17 2.94 3.67
CA ARG A 170 6.76 2.88 5.02
C ARG A 170 6.14 1.78 5.89
N VAL A 171 4.85 1.50 5.71
CA VAL A 171 4.14 0.43 6.43
C VAL A 171 4.78 -0.92 6.09
N TYR A 172 4.93 -1.25 4.81
CA TYR A 172 5.53 -2.54 4.38
C TYR A 172 7.01 -2.66 4.75
N VAL A 173 7.77 -1.57 4.69
CA VAL A 173 9.17 -1.54 5.15
C VAL A 173 9.24 -1.87 6.65
N ASN A 174 8.36 -1.29 7.46
CA ASN A 174 8.33 -1.55 8.90
C ASN A 174 7.80 -2.95 9.23
N ALA A 175 6.78 -3.43 8.51
CA ALA A 175 6.27 -4.79 8.63
C ALA A 175 7.34 -5.84 8.26
N THR A 176 8.09 -5.61 7.19
CA THR A 176 9.23 -6.46 6.79
C THR A 176 10.28 -6.55 7.89
N ARG A 177 10.57 -5.45 8.58
CA ARG A 177 11.49 -5.47 9.74
C ARG A 177 10.94 -6.29 10.91
N VAL A 178 9.65 -6.18 11.20
CA VAL A 178 8.99 -7.00 12.25
C VAL A 178 9.05 -8.47 11.86
N GLU A 179 8.78 -8.77 10.60
CA GLU A 179 8.75 -10.14 10.09
C GLU A 179 10.10 -10.84 10.11
N LEU A 180 11.15 -10.14 9.65
CA LEU A 180 12.52 -10.67 9.71
C LEU A 180 12.94 -11.01 11.15
N ARG A 181 12.52 -10.19 12.13
CA ARG A 181 12.81 -10.45 13.55
C ARG A 181 11.99 -11.62 14.09
N ALA A 182 10.71 -11.70 13.76
CA ALA A 182 9.85 -12.79 14.20
C ALA A 182 10.33 -14.16 13.68
N ARG A 183 11.00 -14.18 12.52
CA ARG A 183 11.58 -15.37 11.91
C ARG A 183 13.05 -15.63 12.29
N ASP A 184 13.62 -14.83 13.18
CA ASP A 184 15.04 -14.88 13.58
C ASP A 184 16.01 -14.83 12.37
N ILE A 185 15.67 -14.04 11.35
CA ILE A 185 16.49 -13.87 10.14
C ILE A 185 17.43 -12.67 10.35
N PRO A 186 18.77 -12.87 10.37
CA PRO A 186 19.72 -11.78 10.52
C PRO A 186 19.53 -10.74 9.43
N SER A 187 19.35 -9.48 9.82
CA SER A 187 19.15 -8.40 8.85
C SER A 187 19.58 -7.03 9.35
N GLN A 188 20.09 -6.22 8.43
CA GLN A 188 20.48 -4.84 8.67
C GLN A 188 19.73 -3.91 7.71
N ARG A 189 19.14 -2.83 8.23
CA ARG A 189 18.51 -1.80 7.41
C ARG A 189 19.56 -0.88 6.78
N VAL A 190 19.57 -0.78 5.46
CA VAL A 190 20.37 0.19 4.71
C VAL A 190 19.60 1.51 4.71
N ARG A 191 19.99 2.45 5.57
CA ARG A 191 19.31 3.75 5.70
C ARG A 191 19.90 4.83 4.83
N LYS A 192 21.23 4.86 4.73
CA LYS A 192 22.00 5.90 4.05
C LYS A 192 23.21 5.27 3.39
N LEU A 193 23.58 5.83 2.26
CA LEU A 193 24.74 5.40 1.50
C LEU A 193 25.40 6.66 0.96
N GLU A 194 26.63 6.89 1.41
CA GLU A 194 27.41 8.06 1.02
C GLU A 194 27.85 7.94 -0.44
N VAL A 195 27.57 8.96 -1.23
CA VAL A 195 28.02 9.05 -2.62
C VAL A 195 29.40 9.68 -2.59
N ILE A 196 30.39 8.97 -3.14
CA ILE A 196 31.78 9.40 -3.17
C ILE A 196 32.18 9.61 -4.63
N HIS A 197 32.75 10.77 -4.94
CA HIS A 197 33.34 11.07 -6.24
C HIS A 197 34.79 11.50 -6.04
N ARG A 198 35.73 10.78 -6.68
CA ARG A 198 37.19 11.03 -6.56
C ARG A 198 37.68 11.09 -5.11
N GLY A 199 37.17 10.19 -4.26
CA GLY A 199 37.53 10.12 -2.84
C GLY A 199 36.85 11.18 -1.95
N GLN A 200 36.04 12.08 -2.51
CA GLN A 200 35.31 13.10 -1.74
C GLN A 200 33.83 12.73 -1.59
N PRO A 201 33.24 12.85 -0.38
CA PRO A 201 31.81 12.66 -0.18
C PRO A 201 31.04 13.82 -0.81
N ILE A 202 30.10 13.52 -1.71
CA ILE A 202 29.29 14.54 -2.42
C ILE A 202 27.85 14.62 -1.90
N GLY A 203 27.43 13.68 -1.06
CA GLY A 203 26.09 13.64 -0.46
C GLY A 203 25.67 12.24 -0.05
N GLU A 204 24.44 12.10 0.44
CA GLU A 204 23.88 10.83 0.89
C GLU A 204 22.63 10.47 0.10
N VAL A 205 22.48 9.19 -0.24
CA VAL A 205 21.22 8.64 -0.75
C VAL A 205 20.57 7.79 0.33
N THR A 206 19.29 8.04 0.60
CA THR A 206 18.52 7.25 1.55
C THR A 206 17.91 6.03 0.89
N PHE A 207 18.03 4.89 1.57
CA PHE A 207 17.41 3.63 1.16
C PHE A 207 16.46 3.13 2.25
N GLN A 208 15.52 2.27 1.84
CA GLN A 208 14.59 1.59 2.74
C GLN A 208 14.71 0.07 2.62
N HIS A 209 15.88 -0.40 2.20
CA HIS A 209 16.16 -1.80 1.89
C HIS A 209 16.88 -2.48 3.06
N PHE A 210 16.94 -3.80 3.02
CA PHE A 210 17.58 -4.64 4.02
C PHE A 210 18.72 -5.42 3.35
N ILE A 211 19.83 -5.57 4.06
CA ILE A 211 20.79 -6.64 3.80
C ILE A 211 20.38 -7.78 4.73
N VAL A 212 20.05 -8.93 4.15
CA VAL A 212 19.58 -10.12 4.86
C VAL A 212 20.66 -11.19 4.79
N ASP A 213 21.04 -11.71 5.96
CA ASP A 213 22.02 -12.77 6.16
C ASP A 213 23.32 -12.55 5.37
N GLU A 214 23.72 -11.27 5.22
CA GLU A 214 24.88 -10.84 4.42
C GLU A 214 24.89 -11.38 2.96
N LYS A 215 23.74 -11.79 2.44
CA LYS A 215 23.62 -12.52 1.16
C LYS A 215 22.66 -11.83 0.18
N VAL A 216 21.54 -11.33 0.68
CA VAL A 216 20.43 -10.82 -0.15
C VAL A 216 20.12 -9.37 0.17
N VAL A 217 19.98 -8.52 -0.85
CA VAL A 217 19.35 -7.21 -0.68
C VAL A 217 17.85 -7.35 -0.83
N LEU A 218 17.08 -7.17 0.25
CA LEU A 218 15.62 -7.18 0.24
C LEU A 218 15.07 -5.76 0.18
N ALA A 219 14.28 -5.45 -0.85
CA ALA A 219 13.66 -4.15 -1.07
C ALA A 219 12.12 -4.26 -1.08
N PRO A 220 11.45 -4.06 0.06
CA PRO A 220 10.00 -3.88 0.07
C PRO A 220 9.64 -2.52 -0.57
N VAL A 221 8.70 -2.55 -1.51
CA VAL A 221 8.21 -1.38 -2.25
C VAL A 221 6.69 -1.41 -2.35
N ALA A 222 6.06 -0.24 -2.51
CA ALA A 222 4.65 -0.11 -2.88
C ALA A 222 4.55 0.89 -4.04
N VAL A 223 4.67 0.35 -5.25
CA VAL A 223 4.76 1.13 -6.50
C VAL A 223 3.89 0.49 -7.58
N THR A 224 3.44 1.27 -8.57
CA THR A 224 2.61 0.74 -9.67
C THR A 224 3.30 -0.40 -10.41
N GLU A 225 4.61 -0.28 -10.61
CA GLU A 225 5.44 -1.31 -11.24
C GLU A 225 6.88 -1.27 -10.72
N ILE A 226 7.58 -2.40 -10.77
CA ILE A 226 9.00 -2.48 -10.41
C ILE A 226 9.85 -1.93 -11.57
N SER A 227 10.01 -0.60 -11.57
CA SER A 227 10.76 0.13 -12.60
C SER A 227 12.25 -0.25 -12.65
N GLN A 228 12.92 0.15 -13.74
CA GLN A 228 14.38 0.02 -13.84
C GLN A 228 15.11 0.84 -12.75
N SER A 229 14.53 1.97 -12.31
CA SER A 229 15.08 2.78 -11.23
C SER A 229 15.11 2.00 -9.91
N GLU A 230 14.03 1.31 -9.56
CA GLU A 230 13.98 0.44 -8.37
C GLU A 230 15.01 -0.68 -8.42
N GLN A 231 15.17 -1.32 -9.59
CA GLN A 231 16.21 -2.34 -9.76
C GLN A 231 17.63 -1.75 -9.65
N ASN A 232 17.87 -0.55 -10.16
CA ASN A 232 19.17 0.11 -10.10
C ASN A 232 19.55 0.52 -8.67
N LYS A 233 18.58 0.91 -7.84
CA LYS A 233 18.79 1.14 -6.40
C LYS A 233 19.31 -0.12 -5.71
N VAL A 234 18.67 -1.26 -5.95
CA VAL A 234 19.10 -2.57 -5.44
C VAL A 234 20.49 -2.96 -5.95
N ARG A 235 20.76 -2.85 -7.26
CA ARG A 235 22.09 -3.14 -7.84
C ARG A 235 23.20 -2.26 -7.26
N THR A 236 22.89 -1.02 -6.88
CA THR A 236 23.86 -0.10 -6.29
C THR A 236 24.30 -0.57 -4.91
N ILE A 237 23.37 -1.02 -4.07
CA ILE A 237 23.68 -1.63 -2.77
C ILE A 237 24.47 -2.93 -2.98
N MET A 238 24.00 -3.79 -3.88
CA MET A 238 24.64 -5.07 -4.18
C MET A 238 26.12 -4.90 -4.56
N ARG A 239 26.43 -4.01 -5.51
CA ARG A 239 27.82 -3.75 -5.94
C ARG A 239 28.71 -3.25 -4.80
N ARG A 240 28.21 -2.34 -3.97
CA ARG A 240 28.98 -1.78 -2.84
C ARG A 240 29.20 -2.74 -1.69
N ARG A 241 28.37 -3.78 -1.58
CA ARG A 241 28.43 -4.79 -0.51
C ARG A 241 28.92 -6.16 -1.01
N GLY A 242 29.28 -6.28 -2.29
CA GLY A 242 29.71 -7.55 -2.88
C GLY A 242 28.60 -8.61 -2.96
N LEU A 243 27.33 -8.22 -2.94
CA LEU A 243 26.19 -9.15 -2.92
C LEU A 243 25.78 -9.56 -4.33
N ARG A 244 25.34 -10.82 -4.49
CA ARG A 244 25.01 -11.42 -5.80
C ARG A 244 23.52 -11.44 -6.09
N LEU A 245 22.67 -11.40 -5.06
CA LEU A 245 21.22 -11.45 -5.19
C LEU A 245 20.54 -10.25 -4.52
N GLY A 246 19.56 -9.69 -5.22
CA GLY A 246 18.56 -8.79 -4.67
C GLY A 246 17.15 -9.32 -4.92
N MET A 247 16.23 -9.01 -4.01
CA MET A 247 14.82 -9.36 -4.10
C MET A 247 13.99 -8.10 -3.85
N ILE A 248 13.18 -7.71 -4.82
CA ILE A 248 12.25 -6.58 -4.73
C ILE A 248 10.86 -7.17 -4.54
N ALA A 249 10.17 -6.75 -3.49
CA ALA A 249 8.83 -7.22 -3.14
C ALA A 249 7.86 -6.04 -3.21
N ASN A 250 6.99 -6.05 -4.21
CA ASN A 250 6.02 -4.99 -4.44
C ASN A 250 4.64 -5.36 -3.90
N PHE A 251 4.17 -4.57 -2.93
CA PHE A 251 2.92 -4.78 -2.21
C PHE A 251 1.72 -4.03 -2.79
N GLN A 252 1.89 -3.30 -3.90
CA GLN A 252 0.82 -2.45 -4.45
C GLN A 252 -0.22 -3.21 -5.30
N GLY A 253 0.19 -4.32 -5.93
CA GLY A 253 -0.64 -5.06 -6.88
C GLY A 253 -1.78 -5.84 -6.20
N GLU A 254 -2.64 -6.49 -7.00
CA GLU A 254 -3.66 -7.43 -6.49
C GLU A 254 -3.05 -8.69 -5.89
N LYS A 255 -1.79 -8.97 -6.23
CA LYS A 255 -0.92 -9.97 -5.62
C LYS A 255 0.43 -9.36 -5.30
N LEU A 256 1.13 -9.95 -4.33
CA LEU A 256 2.54 -9.65 -4.09
C LEU A 256 3.35 -9.97 -5.36
N ASP A 257 4.03 -8.98 -5.90
CA ASP A 257 4.94 -9.13 -7.04
C ASP A 257 6.39 -9.18 -6.53
N VAL A 258 7.09 -10.29 -6.80
CA VAL A 258 8.46 -10.50 -6.34
C VAL A 258 9.38 -10.62 -7.54
N LYS A 259 10.33 -9.69 -7.63
CA LYS A 259 11.34 -9.66 -8.69
C LYS A 259 12.74 -9.87 -8.14
N TYR A 260 13.48 -10.80 -8.75
CA TYR A 260 14.88 -11.02 -8.44
C TYR A 260 15.78 -10.18 -9.34
N VAL A 261 16.82 -9.61 -8.72
CA VAL A 261 17.88 -8.88 -9.40
C VAL A 261 19.18 -9.65 -9.16
N ARG A 262 19.83 -10.10 -10.23
CA ARG A 262 21.16 -10.71 -10.17
C ARG A 262 22.18 -9.72 -10.67
N ASN A 263 23.33 -9.64 -10.01
CA ASN A 263 24.53 -9.12 -10.66
C ASN A 263 25.15 -10.28 -11.43
N LYS A 264 25.46 -10.05 -12.72
CA LYS A 264 26.46 -10.88 -13.40
C LYS A 264 27.77 -10.60 -12.67
N GLY A 265 28.16 -11.49 -11.75
CA GLY A 265 29.56 -11.56 -11.38
C GLY A 265 30.35 -11.90 -12.66
N GLY A 266 31.52 -11.29 -12.81
CA GLY A 266 32.46 -11.68 -13.86
C GLY A 266 32.86 -13.14 -13.76
#